data_AF-A0A7C3ZWG9-F1
#
_entry.id   AF-A0A7C3ZWG9-F1
#
_cell.length_a   1.000
_cell.length_b   1.000
_cell.length_c   1.000
_cell.angle_alpha   90.00
_cell.angle_beta   90.00
_cell.angle_gamma   90.00
#
_symmetry.space_group_name_H-M   'P 1'
#
loop_
_entity.id
_entity.type
_entity.pdbx_description
1 polymer ?
#
loop_
_entity_poly.entity_id
_entity_poly.type
_entity_poly.pdbx_seq_one_letter_code
_entity_poly.pdbx_strand_id
1 'polypeptide(L)'
;SGNAALTEAGKAAAVSQLEQIANEIAASANTQHLGKYILGGSQTTKQPIIPNAGGTPPYIYQGDQAQITIQVAPSTYVTTNVTAYTVLNMESSVLPGVNDVFSTIDALRNQIEAGDVQAISGLISDIDALLSNVTAIRSQVGARLSRLETITTTLGDSETTFKDLLSKTEDADLAQAVIELRTRENAYQAAIATASRLLEISLAEYLR
;
A
#
# COMPACT_ATOMS: atom_id res chain seq x y z
N SER A 1 33.25 -15.45 -35.41
CA SER A 1 34.23 -16.35 -34.77
C SER A 1 34.54 -15.94 -33.33
N GLY A 2 33.54 -15.79 -32.45
CA GLY A 2 33.72 -15.24 -31.10
C GLY A 2 33.26 -16.13 -29.95
N ASN A 3 32.97 -17.40 -30.19
CA ASN A 3 32.35 -18.29 -29.19
C ASN A 3 33.12 -19.61 -28.96
N ALA A 4 34.39 -19.66 -29.38
CA ALA A 4 35.23 -20.83 -29.16
C ALA A 4 35.88 -20.75 -27.77
N ALA A 5 35.34 -21.56 -26.85
CA ALA A 5 35.75 -21.76 -25.46
C ALA A 5 35.48 -20.57 -24.52
N LEU A 6 34.26 -20.53 -23.97
CA LEU A 6 34.17 -20.20 -22.55
C LEU A 6 35.10 -21.20 -21.85
N THR A 7 36.26 -20.72 -21.41
CA THR A 7 37.23 -21.56 -20.70
C THR A 7 36.55 -22.17 -19.48
N GLU A 8 37.04 -23.29 -18.97
CA GLU A 8 36.47 -23.89 -17.76
C GLU A 8 36.39 -22.86 -16.61
N ALA A 9 37.40 -21.99 -16.52
CA ALA A 9 37.40 -20.84 -15.61
C ALA A 9 36.27 -19.82 -15.90
N GLY A 10 35.97 -19.55 -17.17
CA GLY A 10 34.87 -18.66 -17.57
C GLY A 10 33.50 -19.24 -17.27
N LYS A 11 33.30 -20.55 -17.47
CA LYS A 11 32.07 -21.26 -17.07
C LYS A 11 31.85 -21.21 -15.57
N ALA A 12 32.88 -21.58 -14.79
CA ALA A 12 32.81 -21.55 -13.33
C ALA A 12 32.51 -20.13 -12.79
N ALA A 13 33.12 -19.10 -13.38
CA ALA A 13 32.84 -17.72 -13.02
C ALA A 13 31.38 -17.31 -13.31
N ALA A 14 30.84 -17.68 -14.48
CA ALA A 14 29.45 -17.40 -14.84
C ALA A 14 28.45 -18.12 -13.92
N VAL A 15 28.71 -19.39 -13.60
CA VAL A 15 27.89 -20.16 -12.65
C VAL A 15 27.88 -19.49 -11.27
N SER A 16 29.04 -19.06 -10.78
CA SER A 16 29.14 -18.35 -9.49
C SER A 16 28.38 -17.02 -9.50
N GLN A 17 28.41 -16.26 -10.60
CA GLN A 17 27.62 -15.04 -10.73
C GLN A 17 26.11 -15.31 -10.70
N LEU A 18 25.65 -16.38 -11.34
CA LEU A 18 24.24 -16.78 -11.31
C LEU A 18 23.78 -17.17 -9.91
N GLU A 19 24.62 -17.86 -9.14
CA GLU A 19 24.35 -18.15 -7.73
C GLU A 19 24.24 -16.86 -6.89
N GLN A 20 25.13 -15.89 -7.12
CA GLN A 20 25.06 -14.61 -6.45
C GLN A 20 23.75 -13.87 -6.79
N ILE A 21 23.36 -13.86 -8.07
CA ILE A 21 22.09 -13.26 -8.51
C ILE A 21 20.89 -13.95 -7.85
N ALA A 22 20.87 -15.27 -7.78
CA ALA A 22 19.81 -16.00 -7.08
C ALA A 22 19.73 -15.60 -5.59
N ASN A 23 20.88 -15.50 -4.92
CA ASN A 23 20.94 -15.04 -3.54
C ASN A 23 20.42 -13.60 -3.37
N GLU A 24 20.78 -12.69 -4.27
CA GLU A 24 20.32 -11.29 -4.25
C GLU A 24 18.81 -11.17 -4.49
N ILE A 25 18.27 -11.98 -5.41
CA ILE A 25 16.82 -12.06 -5.66
C ILE A 25 16.11 -12.60 -4.42
N ALA A 26 16.61 -13.68 -3.81
CA ALA A 26 16.05 -14.23 -2.59
C ALA A 26 16.11 -13.22 -1.43
N ALA A 27 17.23 -12.51 -1.26
CA ALA A 27 17.36 -11.46 -0.25
C ALA A 27 16.35 -10.32 -0.48
N SER A 28 16.22 -9.87 -1.73
CA SER A 28 15.24 -8.83 -2.11
C SER A 28 13.80 -9.29 -1.87
N ALA A 29 13.49 -10.55 -2.20
CA ALA A 29 12.18 -11.15 -1.95
C ALA A 29 11.85 -11.26 -0.45
N ASN A 30 12.89 -11.33 0.38
CA ASN A 30 12.82 -11.37 1.83
C ASN A 30 12.90 -10.00 2.50
N THR A 31 12.72 -8.91 1.74
CA THR A 31 12.71 -7.55 2.31
C THR A 31 11.62 -7.40 3.37
N GLN A 32 11.99 -6.76 4.48
CA GLN A 32 11.09 -6.44 5.58
C GLN A 32 10.79 -4.94 5.65
N HIS A 33 9.58 -4.63 6.09
CA HIS A 33 9.19 -3.29 6.50
C HIS A 33 8.53 -3.40 7.88
N LEU A 34 9.03 -2.64 8.87
CA LEU A 34 8.57 -2.70 10.27
C LEU A 34 8.60 -4.12 10.87
N GLY A 35 9.66 -4.89 10.56
CA GLY A 35 9.84 -6.27 11.03
C GLY A 35 8.90 -7.29 10.38
N LYS A 36 8.15 -6.90 9.35
CA LYS A 36 7.23 -7.77 8.60
C LYS A 36 7.70 -7.96 7.17
N TYR A 37 7.68 -9.20 6.70
CA TYR A 37 8.00 -9.52 5.30
C TYR A 37 6.90 -9.05 4.36
N ILE A 38 7.28 -8.23 3.38
CA ILE A 38 6.32 -7.54 2.51
C ILE A 38 5.78 -8.43 1.37
N LEU A 39 6.49 -9.52 1.05
CA LEU A 39 6.15 -10.45 -0.05
C LEU A 39 5.66 -11.83 0.43
N GLY A 40 5.38 -11.99 1.72
CA GLY A 40 4.97 -13.27 2.34
C GLY A 40 3.46 -13.56 2.31
N GLY A 41 2.64 -12.70 1.69
CA GLY A 41 1.19 -12.81 1.80
C GLY A 41 0.73 -12.45 3.22
N SER A 42 -0.16 -13.26 3.81
CA SER A 42 -0.56 -13.10 5.22
C SER A 42 0.50 -13.61 6.21
N GLN A 43 1.45 -14.44 5.76
CA GLN A 43 2.56 -14.97 6.57
C GLN A 43 3.68 -13.95 6.81
N THR A 44 3.33 -12.77 7.31
CA THR A 44 4.26 -11.63 7.45
C THR A 44 5.42 -11.85 8.43
N THR A 45 5.37 -12.90 9.25
CA THR A 45 6.40 -13.24 10.26
C THR A 45 7.33 -14.36 9.82
N LYS A 46 7.07 -15.01 8.68
CA LYS A 46 7.90 -16.07 8.12
C LYS A 46 8.65 -15.56 6.91
N GLN A 47 9.91 -15.97 6.79
CA GLN A 47 10.73 -15.64 5.63
C GLN A 47 10.09 -16.20 4.36
N PRO A 48 9.71 -15.35 3.38
CA PRO A 48 8.99 -15.81 2.19
C PRO A 48 9.77 -16.81 1.34
N ILE A 49 11.06 -16.58 1.14
CA ILE A 49 11.94 -17.39 0.28
C ILE A 49 13.05 -17.99 1.13
N ILE A 50 13.15 -19.31 1.17
CA ILE A 50 14.24 -20.02 1.86
C ILE A 50 14.95 -21.01 0.93
N PRO A 51 16.22 -21.36 1.22
CA PRO A 51 16.89 -22.44 0.51
C PRO A 51 16.16 -23.77 0.66
N ASN A 52 16.08 -24.52 -0.43
CA ASN A 52 15.57 -25.88 -0.49
C ASN A 52 16.77 -26.84 -0.48
N ALA A 53 17.19 -27.27 0.71
CA ALA A 53 18.42 -28.03 0.88
C ALA A 53 18.43 -29.32 0.03
N GLY A 54 19.16 -29.28 -1.10
CA GLY A 54 19.29 -30.39 -2.05
C GLY A 54 18.08 -30.59 -2.97
N GLY A 55 17.13 -29.66 -2.99
CA GLY A 55 15.96 -29.74 -3.86
C GLY A 55 16.08 -28.88 -5.12
N THR A 56 15.26 -29.20 -6.11
CA THR A 56 15.10 -28.43 -7.35
C THR A 56 13.64 -27.97 -7.42
N PRO A 57 13.35 -26.65 -7.42
CA PRO A 57 14.28 -25.52 -7.41
C PRO A 57 15.08 -25.36 -6.10
N PRO A 58 16.24 -24.66 -6.14
CA PRO A 58 17.11 -24.43 -4.99
C PRO A 58 16.52 -23.51 -3.92
N TYR A 59 15.39 -22.86 -4.20
CA TYR A 59 14.64 -22.06 -3.24
C TYR A 59 13.16 -22.43 -3.29
N ILE A 60 12.49 -22.33 -2.14
CA ILE A 60 11.06 -22.56 -2.00
C ILE A 60 10.37 -21.36 -1.36
N TYR A 61 9.08 -21.22 -1.68
CA TYR A 61 8.21 -20.22 -1.08
C TYR A 61 7.51 -20.78 0.17
N GLN A 62 7.55 -20.05 1.28
CA GLN A 62 6.90 -20.41 2.55
C GLN A 62 5.74 -19.50 2.96
N GLY A 63 5.42 -18.50 2.14
CA GLY A 63 4.27 -17.63 2.37
C GLY A 63 2.96 -18.23 1.86
N ASP A 64 1.94 -17.39 1.76
CA ASP A 64 0.68 -17.73 1.09
C ASP A 64 0.33 -16.70 0.02
N GLN A 65 -0.74 -16.95 -0.72
CA GLN A 65 -1.23 -16.04 -1.77
C GLN A 65 -2.28 -15.05 -1.26
N ALA A 66 -2.41 -14.88 0.05
CA ALA A 66 -3.45 -14.05 0.62
C ALA A 66 -3.25 -12.57 0.26
N GLN A 67 -4.35 -11.93 -0.10
CA GLN A 67 -4.40 -10.50 -0.35
C GLN A 67 -4.69 -9.75 0.95
N ILE A 68 -3.88 -8.75 1.23
CA ILE A 68 -4.10 -7.78 2.30
C ILE A 68 -4.82 -6.59 1.68
N THR A 69 -6.01 -6.30 2.18
CA THR A 69 -6.85 -5.21 1.67
C THR A 69 -7.11 -4.17 2.74
N ILE A 70 -7.14 -2.91 2.36
CA ILE A 70 -7.58 -1.80 3.21
C ILE A 70 -8.91 -1.27 2.68
N GLN A 71 -9.87 -1.04 3.57
CA GLN A 71 -11.12 -0.37 3.22
C GLN A 71 -10.87 1.14 3.12
N VAL A 72 -11.28 1.73 2.00
CA VAL A 72 -11.01 3.13 1.69
C VAL A 72 -12.28 3.98 1.51
N ALA A 73 -13.43 3.31 1.34
CA ALA A 73 -14.77 3.91 1.36
C ALA A 73 -15.80 2.81 1.69
N PRO A 74 -17.08 3.13 1.95
CA PRO A 74 -18.13 2.13 2.06
C PRO A 74 -18.10 1.17 0.86
N SER A 75 -17.97 -0.12 1.14
CA SER A 75 -17.86 -1.19 0.12
C SER A 75 -16.70 -1.08 -0.88
N THR A 76 -15.69 -0.24 -0.63
CA THR A 76 -14.51 -0.10 -1.50
C THR A 76 -13.25 -0.52 -0.77
N TYR A 77 -12.54 -1.51 -1.35
CA TYR A 77 -11.30 -2.06 -0.82
C TYR A 77 -10.16 -1.92 -1.84
N VAL A 78 -8.95 -1.73 -1.35
CA VAL A 78 -7.71 -1.70 -2.15
C VAL A 78 -6.74 -2.72 -1.62
N THR A 79 -6.27 -3.62 -2.48
CA THR A 79 -5.21 -4.59 -2.17
C THR A 79 -3.86 -3.89 -2.09
N THR A 80 -3.14 -4.06 -0.99
CA THR A 80 -1.90 -3.33 -0.68
C THR A 80 -0.64 -4.18 -0.79
N ASN A 81 -0.76 -5.50 -0.88
CA ASN A 81 0.39 -6.40 -1.04
C ASN A 81 0.46 -7.02 -2.43
N VAL A 82 1.65 -7.54 -2.72
CA VAL A 82 1.96 -8.53 -3.75
C VAL A 82 2.79 -9.62 -3.10
N THR A 83 2.82 -10.84 -3.65
CA THR A 83 3.52 -11.97 -3.03
C THR A 83 4.71 -12.40 -3.87
N ALA A 84 5.79 -12.88 -3.24
CA ALA A 84 6.95 -13.41 -3.97
C ALA A 84 6.54 -14.58 -4.89
N TYR A 85 5.51 -15.32 -4.49
CA TYR A 85 4.87 -16.34 -5.30
C TYR A 85 4.46 -15.81 -6.69
N THR A 86 3.75 -14.68 -6.72
CA THR A 86 3.34 -14.04 -7.98
C THR A 86 4.47 -13.30 -8.69
N VAL A 87 5.35 -12.62 -7.94
CA VAL A 87 6.42 -11.79 -8.51
C VAL A 87 7.49 -12.64 -9.18
N LEU A 88 7.87 -13.76 -8.56
CA LEU A 88 8.94 -14.64 -9.04
C LEU A 88 8.41 -15.84 -9.82
N ASN A 89 7.11 -15.87 -10.13
CA ASN A 89 6.45 -16.97 -10.82
C ASN A 89 6.70 -18.33 -10.13
N MET A 90 6.68 -18.36 -8.80
CA MET A 90 6.91 -19.61 -8.04
C MET A 90 5.89 -20.65 -8.47
N GLU A 91 6.35 -21.89 -8.61
CA GLU A 91 5.55 -23.03 -9.09
C GLU A 91 4.89 -22.80 -10.47
N SER A 92 5.49 -21.94 -11.30
CA SER A 92 4.98 -21.57 -12.64
C SER A 92 3.53 -21.09 -12.63
N SER A 93 3.14 -20.41 -11.55
CA SER A 93 1.74 -20.09 -11.26
C SER A 93 1.14 -18.97 -12.08
N VAL A 94 1.93 -17.96 -12.45
CA VAL A 94 1.47 -16.76 -13.18
C VAL A 94 1.73 -16.89 -14.67
N LEU A 95 2.85 -17.51 -15.03
CA LEU A 95 3.26 -17.78 -16.40
C LEU A 95 3.33 -19.29 -16.62
N PRO A 96 2.22 -19.94 -17.01
CA PRO A 96 2.21 -21.37 -17.31
C PRO A 96 3.21 -21.70 -18.43
N GLY A 97 4.02 -22.72 -18.22
CA GLY A 97 5.04 -23.16 -19.18
C GLY A 97 6.36 -22.37 -19.12
N VAL A 98 6.44 -21.33 -18.29
CA VAL A 98 7.69 -20.65 -17.96
C VAL A 98 8.12 -21.10 -16.57
N ASN A 99 9.38 -21.51 -16.43
CA ASN A 99 9.94 -21.88 -15.14
C ASN A 99 9.94 -20.71 -14.16
N ASP A 100 9.95 -21.00 -12.87
CA ASP A 100 10.15 -19.96 -11.86
C ASP A 100 11.56 -19.35 -11.93
N VAL A 101 11.77 -18.17 -11.35
CA VAL A 101 13.06 -17.47 -11.42
C VAL A 101 14.24 -18.33 -10.94
N PHE A 102 14.07 -19.10 -9.87
CA PHE A 102 15.15 -19.91 -9.30
C PHE A 102 15.40 -21.18 -10.12
N SER A 103 14.36 -21.82 -10.61
CA SER A 103 14.46 -22.94 -11.57
C SER A 103 15.15 -22.50 -12.86
N THR A 104 14.83 -21.32 -13.40
CA THR A 104 15.45 -20.78 -14.61
C THR A 104 16.94 -20.50 -14.40
N ILE A 105 17.32 -19.91 -13.26
CA ILE A 105 18.73 -19.68 -12.93
C ILE A 105 19.48 -21.01 -12.74
N ASP A 106 18.89 -21.98 -12.06
CA ASP A 106 19.52 -23.29 -11.85
C ASP A 106 19.68 -24.07 -13.16
N ALA A 107 18.65 -24.04 -14.02
CA ALA A 107 18.75 -24.59 -15.37
C ALA A 107 19.87 -23.90 -16.16
N LEU A 108 19.99 -22.57 -16.08
CA LEU A 108 21.03 -21.83 -16.81
C LEU A 108 22.43 -22.22 -16.34
N ARG A 109 22.64 -22.41 -15.04
CA ARG A 109 23.90 -22.94 -14.49
C ARG A 109 24.25 -24.29 -15.10
N ASN A 110 23.31 -25.23 -15.07
CA ASN A 110 23.50 -26.58 -15.61
C ASN A 110 23.80 -26.56 -17.12
N GLN A 111 23.13 -25.70 -17.89
CA GLN A 111 23.35 -25.61 -19.34
C GLN A 111 24.68 -24.92 -19.70
N ILE A 112 25.16 -23.96 -18.89
CA ILE A 112 26.49 -23.34 -19.08
C ILE A 112 27.60 -24.37 -18.86
N GLU A 113 27.47 -25.21 -17.83
CA GLU A 113 28.42 -26.30 -17.56
C GLU A 113 28.43 -27.30 -18.72
N ALA A 114 27.24 -27.77 -19.14
CA ALA A 114 27.06 -28.68 -20.27
C ALA A 114 27.50 -28.10 -21.63
N GLY A 115 27.46 -26.77 -21.78
CA GLY A 115 27.81 -26.08 -23.02
C GLY A 115 26.73 -26.14 -24.10
N ASP A 116 25.47 -26.37 -23.74
CA ASP A 116 24.34 -26.42 -24.69
C ASP A 116 23.80 -25.01 -24.97
N VAL A 117 24.28 -24.43 -26.08
CA VAL A 117 23.91 -23.06 -26.49
C VAL A 117 22.44 -22.95 -26.87
N GLN A 118 21.81 -24.02 -27.39
CA GLN A 118 20.39 -23.96 -27.76
C GLN A 118 19.51 -23.92 -26.51
N ALA A 119 19.80 -24.77 -25.52
CA ALA A 119 19.10 -24.76 -24.25
C ALA A 119 19.23 -23.41 -23.52
N ILE A 120 20.40 -22.77 -23.57
CA ILE A 120 20.63 -21.43 -23.02
C ILE A 120 19.71 -20.39 -23.67
N SER A 121 19.51 -20.44 -24.99
CA SER A 121 18.66 -19.47 -25.70
C SER A 121 17.18 -19.53 -25.28
N GLY A 122 16.67 -20.73 -24.97
CA GLY A 122 15.32 -20.89 -24.43
C GLY A 122 15.17 -20.26 -23.05
N LEU A 123 16.18 -20.42 -22.18
CA LEU A 123 16.19 -19.85 -20.84
C LEU A 123 16.26 -18.31 -20.85
N ILE A 124 16.88 -17.71 -21.86
CA ILE A 124 16.86 -16.24 -22.03
C ILE A 124 15.43 -15.77 -22.30
N SER A 125 14.67 -16.49 -23.13
CA SER A 125 13.25 -16.17 -23.35
C SER A 125 12.42 -16.29 -22.07
N ASP A 126 12.71 -17.27 -21.22
CA ASP A 126 12.07 -17.40 -19.91
C ASP A 126 12.41 -16.22 -18.99
N ILE A 127 13.68 -15.79 -18.97
CA ILE A 127 14.12 -14.60 -18.21
C ILE A 127 13.38 -13.34 -18.70
N ASP A 128 13.23 -13.15 -20.01
CA ASP A 128 12.49 -12.01 -20.56
C ASP A 128 11.02 -12.03 -20.13
N ALA A 129 10.39 -13.20 -20.12
CA ALA A 129 9.01 -13.36 -19.64
C ALA A 129 8.89 -13.05 -18.13
N LEU A 130 9.85 -13.51 -17.33
CA LEU A 130 9.91 -13.23 -15.89
C LEU A 130 10.13 -11.73 -15.62
N LEU A 131 11.01 -11.07 -16.37
CA LEU A 131 11.24 -9.63 -16.28
C LEU A 131 9.99 -8.83 -16.68
N SER A 132 9.29 -9.28 -17.71
CA SER A 132 8.01 -8.71 -18.12
C SER A 132 6.95 -8.83 -17.02
N ASN A 133 6.87 -9.99 -16.34
CA ASN A 133 5.97 -10.18 -15.20
C ASN A 133 6.28 -9.21 -14.04
N VAL A 134 7.55 -9.07 -13.65
CA VAL A 134 7.95 -8.12 -12.61
C VAL A 134 7.57 -6.69 -13.00
N THR A 135 7.79 -6.32 -14.26
CA THR A 135 7.43 -4.99 -14.79
C THR A 135 5.92 -4.76 -14.78
N ALA A 136 5.14 -5.77 -15.17
CA ALA A 136 3.68 -5.73 -15.13
C ALA A 136 3.17 -5.56 -13.69
N ILE A 137 3.72 -6.31 -12.73
CA ILE A 137 3.37 -6.18 -11.31
C ILE A 137 3.73 -4.79 -10.78
N ARG A 138 4.92 -4.26 -11.13
CA ARG A 138 5.31 -2.88 -10.77
C ARG A 138 4.32 -1.84 -11.31
N SER A 139 3.86 -2.01 -12.55
CA SER A 139 2.83 -1.15 -13.14
C SER A 139 1.50 -1.23 -12.37
N GLN A 140 1.06 -2.43 -12.00
CA GLN A 140 -0.14 -2.62 -11.18
C GLN A 140 -0.02 -1.97 -9.80
N VAL A 141 1.14 -2.09 -9.14
CA VAL A 141 1.42 -1.40 -7.87
C VAL A 141 1.39 0.12 -8.05
N GLY A 142 1.97 0.64 -9.14
CA GLY A 142 1.90 2.07 -9.47
C GLY A 142 0.47 2.58 -9.68
N ALA A 143 -0.37 1.82 -10.39
CA ALA A 143 -1.78 2.16 -10.56
C ALA A 143 -2.55 2.15 -9.23
N ARG A 144 -2.26 1.19 -8.34
CA ARG A 144 -2.84 1.14 -6.99
C ARG A 144 -2.38 2.32 -6.14
N LEU A 145 -1.11 2.72 -6.25
CA LEU A 145 -0.57 3.89 -5.56
C LEU A 145 -1.27 5.17 -6.01
N SER A 146 -1.38 5.40 -7.32
CA SER A 146 -2.09 6.57 -7.87
C SER A 146 -3.56 6.63 -7.44
N ARG A 147 -4.22 5.46 -7.36
CA ARG A 147 -5.58 5.35 -6.82
C ARG A 147 -5.63 5.73 -5.33
N LEU A 148 -4.68 5.26 -4.52
CA LEU A 148 -4.60 5.60 -3.10
C LEU A 148 -4.31 7.09 -2.89
N GLU A 149 -3.46 7.70 -3.71
CA GLU A 149 -3.22 9.15 -3.69
C GLU A 149 -4.50 9.94 -3.98
N THR A 150 -5.24 9.55 -5.02
CA THR A 150 -6.53 10.18 -5.37
C THR A 150 -7.52 10.08 -4.21
N ILE A 151 -7.64 8.89 -3.61
CA ILE A 151 -8.51 8.69 -2.45
C ILE A 151 -8.07 9.54 -1.27
N THR A 152 -6.77 9.62 -1.00
CA THR A 152 -6.22 10.44 0.09
C THR A 152 -6.59 11.90 -0.09
N THR A 153 -6.46 12.44 -1.30
CA THR A 153 -6.90 13.81 -1.62
C THR A 153 -8.40 13.99 -1.40
N THR A 154 -9.23 13.08 -1.92
CA THR A 154 -10.71 13.18 -1.76
C THR A 154 -11.14 13.10 -0.29
N LEU A 155 -10.48 12.26 0.51
CA LEU A 155 -10.74 12.16 1.94
C LEU A 155 -10.33 13.44 2.69
N GLY A 156 -9.20 14.06 2.32
CA GLY A 156 -8.77 15.35 2.89
C GLY A 156 -9.73 16.51 2.54
N ASP A 157 -10.25 16.54 1.31
CA ASP A 157 -11.25 17.53 0.89
C ASP A 157 -12.57 17.35 1.65
N SER A 158 -12.98 16.08 1.84
CA SER A 158 -14.17 15.73 2.62
C SER A 158 -14.02 16.13 4.08
N GLU A 159 -12.85 15.87 4.68
CA GLU A 159 -12.54 16.29 6.06
C GLU A 159 -12.62 17.82 6.21
N THR A 160 -12.07 18.57 5.27
CA THR A 160 -12.13 20.04 5.26
C THR A 160 -13.57 20.52 5.15
N THR A 161 -14.35 19.95 4.22
CA THR A 161 -15.77 20.29 4.06
C THR A 161 -16.58 20.01 5.32
N PHE A 162 -16.34 18.87 5.99
CA PHE A 162 -17.02 18.56 7.25
C PHE A 162 -16.61 19.51 8.39
N LYS A 163 -15.34 19.91 8.47
CA LYS A 163 -14.90 20.94 9.43
C LYS A 163 -15.57 22.28 9.18
N ASP A 164 -15.70 22.69 7.92
CA ASP A 164 -16.39 23.95 7.56
C ASP A 164 -17.89 23.90 7.90
N LEU A 165 -18.56 22.78 7.62
CA LEU A 165 -19.97 22.59 7.98
C LEU A 165 -20.17 22.60 9.49
N LEU A 166 -19.31 21.89 10.23
CA LEU A 166 -19.34 21.88 11.69
C LEU A 166 -19.15 23.29 12.26
N SER A 167 -18.12 24.03 11.79
CA SER A 167 -17.88 25.41 12.21
C SER A 167 -19.09 26.30 11.94
N LYS A 168 -19.70 26.22 10.75
CA LYS A 168 -20.90 27.02 10.42
C LYS A 168 -22.10 26.66 11.29
N THR A 169 -22.28 25.39 11.63
CA THR A 169 -23.36 24.95 12.54
C THR A 169 -23.11 25.46 13.96
N GLU A 170 -21.89 25.31 14.50
CA GLU A 170 -21.52 25.84 15.82
C GLU A 170 -21.62 27.37 15.89
N ASP A 171 -21.15 28.08 14.86
CA ASP A 171 -21.24 29.55 14.75
C ASP A 171 -22.70 30.03 14.69
N ALA A 172 -23.58 29.31 13.99
CA ALA A 172 -25.00 29.62 13.93
C ALA A 172 -25.69 29.47 15.29
N ASP A 173 -25.34 28.43 16.05
CA ASP A 173 -25.87 28.20 17.40
C ASP A 173 -25.41 29.32 18.37
N LEU A 174 -24.16 29.77 18.28
CA LEU A 174 -23.66 30.92 19.05
C LEU A 174 -24.38 32.22 18.67
N ALA A 175 -24.59 32.47 17.38
CA ALA A 175 -25.34 33.64 16.92
C ALA A 175 -26.78 33.65 17.45
N GLN A 176 -27.46 32.49 17.43
CA GLN A 176 -28.81 32.34 17.99
C GLN A 176 -28.83 32.58 19.51
N ALA A 177 -27.88 32.02 20.25
CA ALA A 177 -27.77 32.22 21.70
C ALA A 177 -27.55 33.72 22.06
N VAL A 178 -26.74 34.44 21.27
CA VAL A 178 -26.54 35.88 21.44
C VAL A 178 -27.82 36.67 21.16
N ILE A 179 -28.56 36.33 20.11
CA ILE A 179 -29.86 36.98 19.81
C ILE A 179 -30.86 36.76 20.95
N GLU A 180 -30.90 35.53 21.49
CA GLU A 180 -31.81 35.19 22.58
C GLU A 180 -31.45 35.94 23.87
N LEU A 181 -30.15 36.04 24.18
CA LEU A 181 -29.65 36.84 25.30
C LEU A 181 -30.03 38.33 25.16
N ARG A 182 -29.81 38.94 23.99
CA ARG A 182 -30.17 40.35 23.73
C ARG A 182 -31.67 40.59 23.83
N THR A 183 -32.49 39.64 23.38
CA THR A 183 -33.95 39.71 23.52
C THR A 183 -34.36 39.72 24.99
N ARG A 184 -33.77 38.85 25.81
CA ARG A 184 -34.02 38.80 27.26
C ARG A 184 -33.54 40.07 27.97
N GLU A 185 -32.36 40.59 27.61
CA GLU A 185 -31.85 41.87 28.13
C GLU A 185 -32.81 43.02 27.82
N ASN A 186 -33.28 43.14 26.58
CA ASN A 186 -34.24 44.18 26.18
C ASN A 186 -35.58 44.05 26.91
N ALA A 187 -36.12 42.83 27.03
CA ALA A 187 -37.34 42.58 27.79
C ALA A 187 -37.18 42.96 29.28
N TYR A 188 -36.04 42.63 29.87
CA TYR A 188 -35.72 42.98 31.25
C TYR A 188 -35.59 44.50 31.45
N GLN A 189 -34.92 45.20 30.53
CA GLN A 189 -34.83 46.67 30.56
C GLN A 189 -36.21 47.33 30.41
N ALA A 190 -37.05 46.82 29.51
CA ALA A 190 -38.43 47.30 29.37
C ALA A 190 -39.26 47.05 30.65
N ALA A 191 -39.11 45.89 31.28
CA ALA A 191 -39.74 45.58 32.55
C ALA A 191 -39.30 46.52 33.68
N ILE A 192 -37.99 46.79 33.81
CA ILE A 192 -37.46 47.79 34.76
C ILE A 192 -38.03 49.18 34.46
N ALA A 193 -38.01 49.64 33.22
CA ALA A 193 -38.55 50.95 32.85
C ALA A 193 -40.05 51.07 33.17
N THR A 194 -40.80 49.97 32.99
CA THR A 194 -42.22 49.90 33.32
C THR A 194 -42.44 49.91 34.83
N ALA A 195 -41.64 49.16 35.60
CA ALA A 195 -41.67 49.16 37.06
C ALA A 195 -41.30 50.54 37.63
N SER A 196 -40.25 51.19 37.12
CA SER A 196 -39.86 52.55 37.54
C SER A 196 -40.95 53.57 37.25
N ARG A 197 -41.62 53.51 36.08
CA ARG A 197 -42.77 54.38 35.79
C ARG A 197 -43.97 54.11 36.71
N LEU A 198 -44.27 52.85 37.02
CA LEU A 198 -45.31 52.49 38.00
C LEU A 198 -44.98 53.02 39.40
N LEU A 199 -43.73 52.91 39.82
CA LEU A 199 -43.25 53.42 41.10
C LEU A 199 -43.32 54.95 41.16
N GLU A 200 -42.86 55.66 40.13
CA GLU A 200 -42.96 57.13 40.03
C GLU A 200 -44.41 57.64 40.07
N ILE A 201 -45.34 56.98 39.36
CA ILE A 201 -46.76 57.33 39.38
C ILE A 201 -47.35 57.09 40.78
N SER A 202 -47.06 55.96 41.41
CA SER A 202 -47.59 55.64 42.76
C SER A 202 -47.11 56.61 43.85
N LEU A 203 -45.87 57.10 43.74
CA LEU A 203 -45.30 58.09 44.65
C LEU A 203 -45.92 59.49 44.46
N ALA A 204 -46.25 59.86 43.22
CA ALA A 204 -46.98 61.11 42.92
C ALA A 204 -48.44 61.05 43.37
N GLU A 205 -49.08 59.88 43.32
CA GLU A 205 -50.45 59.64 43.81
C GLU A 205 -50.52 59.67 45.35
N TYR A 206 -49.46 59.23 46.05
CA TYR A 206 -49.38 59.21 47.52
C TYR A 206 -49.17 60.61 48.15
N LEU A 207 -48.78 61.62 47.36
CA LEU A 207 -48.52 63.00 47.82
C LEU A 207 -49.67 63.99 47.51
N ARG A 208 -50.85 63.51 47.13
CA ARG A 208 -52.09 64.31 47.01
C ARG A 208 -53.03 64.13 48.18
#